data_AF-A0A6N1XHK0-F1
#
_entry.id   AF-A0A6N1XHK0-F1
#
_cell.length_a   1.000
_cell.length_b   1.000
_cell.length_c   1.000
_cell.angle_alpha   90.00
_cell.angle_beta   90.00
_cell.angle_gamma   90.00
#
_symmetry.space_group_name_H-M   'P 1'
#
loop_
_entity.id
_entity.type
_entity.pdbx_description
1 polymer ?
#
loop_
_entity_poly.entity_id
_entity_poly.type
_entity_poly.pdbx_seq_one_letter_code
_entity_poly.pdbx_strand_id
1 'polypeptide(L)'
;MVSVGGALLLVGYVGTLPAALSFGWRSWVPVLLVPVAGPVWFSVRHWKEFSRPGKQLIIGLMLVAAALALLYGAGPYFVDRMATGVK
;
A
#
# COMPACT_ATOMS: atom_id res chain seq x y z
N MET A 1 7.08 10.89 -0.91
CA MET A 1 5.98 10.09 -0.29
C MET A 1 5.67 8.83 -1.08
N VAL A 2 5.52 8.88 -2.41
CA VAL A 2 5.30 7.68 -3.23
C VAL A 2 6.44 6.66 -3.11
N SER A 3 7.70 7.10 -3.07
CA SER A 3 8.85 6.21 -2.86
C SER A 3 8.83 5.52 -1.49
N VAL A 4 8.48 6.25 -0.43
CA VAL A 4 8.37 5.73 0.94
C VAL A 4 7.17 4.78 1.08
N GLY A 5 6.01 5.15 0.52
CA GLY A 5 4.81 4.31 0.50
C GLY A 5 5.01 3.03 -0.33
N GLY A 6 5.64 3.15 -1.49
CA GLY A 6 6.02 2.01 -2.34
C GLY A 6 7.02 1.07 -1.65
N ALA A 7 8.02 1.63 -0.96
CA ALA A 7 8.97 0.83 -0.18
C ALA A 7 8.28 0.10 0.99
N LEU A 8 7.34 0.75 1.70
CA LEU A 8 6.56 0.13 2.77
C LEU A 8 5.64 -0.99 2.26
N LEU A 9 5.03 -0.82 1.09
CA LEU A 9 4.26 -1.87 0.42
C LEU A 9 5.13 -3.05 0.03
N LEU A 10 6.31 -2.79 -0.56
CA LEU A 10 7.28 -3.85 -0.92
C LEU A 10 7.79 -4.62 0.30
N VAL A 11 8.19 -3.93 1.37
CA VAL A 11 8.67 -4.57 2.60
C VAL A 11 7.56 -5.39 3.26
N GLY A 12 6.34 -4.84 3.33
CA GLY A 12 5.19 -5.57 3.87
C GLY A 12 4.80 -6.78 3.01
N TYR A 13 4.90 -6.67 1.68
CA TYR A 13 4.63 -7.76 0.74
C TYR A 13 5.66 -8.89 0.85
N VAL A 14 6.96 -8.56 0.90
CA VAL A 14 8.04 -9.53 1.09
C VAL A 14 7.95 -10.21 2.47
N GLY A 15 7.48 -9.51 3.51
CA GLY A 15 7.26 -10.12 4.83
C GLY A 15 6.03 -11.03 4.90
N THR A 16 5.00 -10.79 4.09
CA THR A 16 3.73 -11.54 4.13
C THR A 16 3.67 -12.69 3.14
N LEU A 17 4.36 -12.61 2.00
CA LEU A 17 4.40 -13.68 1.00
C LEU A 17 4.96 -15.03 1.51
N PRO A 18 6.15 -15.09 2.15
CA PRO A 18 6.70 -16.35 2.67
C PRO A 18 5.85 -16.91 3.82
N ALA A 19 5.20 -16.03 4.59
CA ALA A 19 4.31 -16.41 5.68
C ALA A 19 2.97 -16.97 5.17
N ALA A 20 2.39 -16.39 4.13
CA ALA A 20 1.17 -16.92 3.53
C ALA A 20 1.42 -18.26 2.83
N LEU A 21 2.63 -18.48 2.30
CA LEU A 21 3.11 -19.76 1.78
C LEU A 21 3.17 -20.85 2.85
N SER A 22 3.66 -20.52 4.06
CA SER A 22 3.80 -21.49 5.15
C SER A 22 2.47 -21.85 5.83
N PHE A 23 1.43 -21.03 5.67
CA PHE A 23 0.07 -21.26 6.20
C PHE A 23 -0.88 -22.01 5.26
N GLY A 24 -0.40 -22.51 4.11
CA GLY A 24 -1.15 -23.40 3.21
C GLY A 24 -1.96 -22.71 2.09
N TRP A 25 -2.42 -23.51 1.12
CA TRP A 25 -3.03 -23.07 -0.15
C TRP A 25 -4.15 -22.02 0.00
N ARG A 26 -4.96 -22.11 1.06
CA ARG A 26 -6.14 -21.26 1.27
C ARG A 26 -5.79 -19.82 1.67
N SER A 27 -4.56 -19.60 2.12
CA SER A 27 -4.05 -18.28 2.51
C SER A 27 -3.23 -17.61 1.40
N TRP A 28 -2.50 -18.38 0.59
CA TRP A 28 -1.64 -17.79 -0.45
C TRP A 28 -2.37 -17.40 -1.74
N VAL A 29 -3.44 -18.12 -2.11
CA VAL A 29 -4.26 -17.81 -3.31
C VAL A 29 -4.81 -16.38 -3.31
N PRO A 30 -5.49 -15.88 -2.26
CA PRO A 30 -5.95 -14.49 -2.24
C PRO A 30 -4.83 -13.45 -2.20
N VAL A 31 -3.66 -13.79 -1.64
CA VAL A 31 -2.45 -12.94 -1.65
C VAL A 31 -1.89 -12.77 -3.06
N LEU A 32 -1.95 -13.82 -3.87
CA LEU A 32 -1.49 -13.81 -5.26
C LEU A 32 -2.50 -13.15 -6.22
N LEU A 33 -3.80 -13.40 -6.01
CA LEU A 33 -4.87 -12.84 -6.84
C LEU A 33 -5.08 -11.34 -6.63
N VAL A 34 -4.90 -10.86 -5.40
CA VAL A 34 -5.09 -9.44 -5.08
C VAL A 34 -3.85 -8.93 -4.33
N PRO A 35 -2.81 -8.48 -5.04
CA PRO A 35 -1.48 -8.22 -4.47
C PRO A 35 -1.44 -7.13 -3.40
N VAL A 36 -2.49 -6.32 -3.27
CA VAL A 36 -2.62 -5.30 -2.23
C VAL A 36 -3.60 -5.73 -1.13
N ALA A 37 -4.80 -6.18 -1.50
CA ALA A 37 -5.83 -6.54 -0.50
C ALA A 37 -5.55 -7.88 0.19
N GLY A 38 -4.93 -8.84 -0.50
CA GLY A 38 -4.62 -10.17 0.02
C GLY A 38 -3.61 -10.16 1.18
N PRO A 39 -2.45 -9.49 1.05
CA PRO A 39 -1.51 -9.32 2.17
C PRO A 39 -2.13 -8.58 3.37
N VAL A 40 -2.96 -7.57 3.10
CA VAL A 40 -3.67 -6.81 4.14
C VAL A 40 -4.67 -7.72 4.86
N TRP A 41 -5.47 -8.49 4.12
CA TRP A 41 -6.43 -9.45 4.68
C TRP A 41 -5.74 -10.53 5.52
N PHE A 42 -4.64 -11.10 5.02
CA PHE A 42 -3.86 -12.11 5.73
C PHE A 42 -3.29 -11.57 7.05
N SER A 43 -2.72 -10.36 7.01
CA SER A 43 -2.15 -9.69 8.19
C SER A 43 -3.21 -9.32 9.23
N VAL A 44 -4.42 -8.92 8.79
CA VAL A 44 -5.55 -8.65 9.69
C VAL A 44 -6.07 -9.94 10.33
N ARG A 45 -6.14 -11.05 9.58
CA ARG A 45 -6.55 -12.37 10.11
C ARG A 45 -5.58 -12.95 11.13
N HIS A 46 -4.27 -12.71 10.96
CA HIS A 46 -3.21 -13.23 11.84
C HIS A 46 -2.54 -12.10 12.64
N TRP A 47 -3.32 -11.13 13.12
CA TRP A 47 -2.81 -9.89 13.72
C TRP A 47 -1.87 -10.11 14.91
N LYS A 48 -2.10 -11.13 15.73
CA LYS A 48 -1.24 -11.44 16.88
C LYS A 48 0.22 -11.74 16.49
N GLU A 49 0.43 -12.36 15.32
CA GLU A 49 1.75 -12.75 14.82
C GLU A 49 2.30 -11.75 13.79
N PHE A 50 1.42 -11.07 13.03
CA PHE A 50 1.79 -10.24 11.89
C PHE A 50 1.44 -8.75 12.04
N SER A 51 1.20 -8.26 13.27
CA SER A 51 0.85 -6.85 13.52
C SER A 51 1.88 -5.84 12.98
N ARG A 52 3.17 -6.17 12.98
CA ARG A 52 4.25 -5.29 12.50
C ARG A 52 4.23 -5.13 10.96
N PRO A 53 4.31 -6.20 10.15
CA PRO A 53 4.15 -6.09 8.70
C PRO A 53 2.75 -5.61 8.28
N GLY A 54 1.69 -5.98 9.02
CA GLY A 54 0.33 -5.48 8.78
C GLY A 54 0.22 -3.96 8.91
N LYS A 55 0.81 -3.36 9.96
CA LYS A 55 0.87 -1.90 10.11
C LYS A 55 1.66 -1.23 8.99
N GLN A 56 2.75 -1.83 8.52
CA GLN A 56 3.54 -1.29 7.40
C GLN A 56 2.74 -1.27 6.09
N LEU A 57 2.00 -2.34 5.80
CA LEU A 57 1.08 -2.40 4.65
C LEU A 57 -0.02 -1.33 4.73
N ILE A 58 -0.67 -1.20 5.88
CA ILE A 58 -1.76 -0.24 6.08
C ILE A 58 -1.27 1.21 5.96
N ILE A 59 -0.14 1.55 6.60
CA ILE A 59 0.45 2.89 6.51
C ILE A 59 0.96 3.18 5.10
N GLY A 60 1.62 2.21 4.46
CA GLY A 60 2.06 2.33 3.07
C GLY A 60 0.90 2.61 2.12
N LEU A 61 -0.22 1.91 2.29
CA LEU A 61 -1.43 2.10 1.50
C LEU A 61 -2.04 3.49 1.71
N MET A 62 -2.14 3.96 2.96
CA MET A 62 -2.61 5.32 3.26
C MET A 62 -1.73 6.39 2.62
N LEU A 63 -0.41 6.24 2.66
CA LEU A 63 0.51 7.21 2.04
C LEU A 63 0.37 7.25 0.51
N VAL A 64 0.19 6.10 -0.14
CA VAL A 64 -0.06 6.04 -1.59
C VAL A 64 -1.40 6.65 -1.94
N ALA A 65 -2.46 6.33 -1.19
CA ALA A 65 -3.78 6.93 -1.39
C ALA A 65 -3.75 8.44 -1.20
N ALA A 66 -3.06 8.95 -0.18
CA ALA A 66 -2.87 10.37 0.05
C ALA A 66 -2.08 11.03 -1.08
N ALA A 67 -1.03 10.38 -1.59
CA ALA A 67 -0.27 10.89 -2.73
C ALA A 67 -1.12 10.98 -4.01
N LEU A 68 -1.95 9.98 -4.28
CA LEU A 68 -2.88 10.00 -5.42
C LEU A 68 -3.96 11.08 -5.24
N ALA A 69 -4.52 11.19 -4.04
CA ALA A 69 -5.51 12.22 -3.72
C ALA A 69 -4.93 13.63 -3.86
N LEU A 70 -3.68 13.86 -3.44
CA LEU A 70 -3.00 15.13 -3.64
C LEU A 70 -2.68 15.36 -5.13
N LEU A 71 -2.24 14.34 -5.87
CA LEU A 71 -1.90 14.49 -7.28
C LEU A 71 -3.14 14.82 -8.13
N TYR A 72 -4.23 14.07 -7.96
CA TYR A 72 -5.46 14.26 -8.73
C TYR A 72 -6.35 15.39 -8.18
N GLY A 73 -6.36 15.59 -6.86
CA GLY A 73 -7.18 16.60 -6.20
C GLY A 73 -6.56 18.00 -6.20
N ALA A 74 -5.24 18.12 -6.06
CA ALA A 74 -4.54 19.39 -6.16
C ALA A 74 -4.01 19.68 -7.57
N GLY A 75 -4.17 18.75 -8.53
CA GLY A 75 -3.84 18.94 -9.95
C GLY A 75 -4.38 20.25 -10.54
N PRO A 76 -5.68 20.59 -10.37
CA PRO A 76 -6.23 21.87 -10.82
C PRO A 76 -5.54 23.08 -10.17
N TYR A 77 -5.24 22.98 -8.87
CA TYR A 77 -4.57 24.04 -8.11
C TYR A 77 -3.14 24.30 -8.59
N PHE A 78 -2.40 23.24 -8.95
CA PHE A 78 -1.07 23.37 -9.54
C PHE A 78 -1.12 23.90 -10.98
N VAL A 79 -2.12 23.49 -11.78
CA VAL A 79 -2.34 23.99 -13.14
C VAL A 79 -2.65 25.48 -13.14
N ASP A 80 -3.54 25.95 -12.25
CA ASP A 80 -3.86 27.37 -12.11
C ASP A 80 -2.62 28.21 -11.78
N ARG A 81 -1.78 27.74 -10.84
CA ARG A 81 -0.55 28.45 -10.46
C ARG A 81 0.49 28.50 -11.59
N MET A 82 0.61 27.44 -12.39
CA MET A 82 1.49 27.43 -13.56
C MET A 82 0.97 28.35 -14.67
N ALA A 83 -0.35 28.35 -14.92
CA ALA A 83 -0.97 29.22 -15.94
C ALA A 83 -0.83 30.71 -15.59
N THR A 84 -0.88 31.07 -14.30
CA THR A 84 -0.66 32.46 -13.85
C THR A 84 0.79 32.95 -13.97
N GLY A 85 1.76 32.04 -14.08
CA GLY A 85 3.19 32.39 -14.21
C GLY A 85 3.66 32.62 -15.65
N VAL A 86 2.79 32.42 -16.66
CA VAL A 86 3.11 32.55 -18.10
C VAL A 86 2.61 33.89 -18.68
N LYS A 87 2.36 34.91 -17.84
CA LYS A 87 2.07 36.29 -18.29
C LYS A 87 3.28 37.18 -18.15
#